data_AF-A0A0K8Q0V1-F1
#
_entry.id   AF-A0A0K8Q0V1-F1
#
_cell.length_a   1.000
_cell.length_b   1.000
_cell.length_c   1.000
_cell.angle_alpha   90.00
_cell.angle_beta   90.00
_cell.angle_gamma   90.00
#
_symmetry.space_group_name_H-M   'P 1'
#
loop_
_entity.id
_entity.type
_entity.pdbx_description
1 polymer ?
#
loop_
_entity_poly.entity_id
_entity_poly.type
_entity_poly.pdbx_seq_one_letter_code
_entity_poly.pdbx_strand_id
1 'polypeptide(L)'
;MTDVERRTALANSAKNSFERISKEVLETLLDSATAATVVRGEHGDWVLLLGRAKLALNRPVRNSLGRGIPSVSWGTKPAPFEVVSAAVITLTCGSPVRGYRGRSHSLWYGDVQNESQFGWYETAFMDSVWTVAPEAIQSYESPYGLSPTDKAVLALTTNTATQLAWPFMELDVLDLSEFVDRWAAWLAAASEGNLQAPSEQPERPPRGSWRMLP
;
A
#
# COMPACT_ATOMS: atom_id res chain seq x y z
N MET A 1 -8.45 26.31 -15.91
CA MET A 1 -7.77 25.01 -15.79
C MET A 1 -8.74 23.93 -16.26
N THR A 2 -8.38 23.17 -17.28
CA THR A 2 -9.18 22.02 -17.75
C THR A 2 -9.01 20.83 -16.80
N ASP A 3 -9.92 19.84 -16.85
CA ASP A 3 -9.80 18.64 -16.01
C ASP A 3 -8.51 17.84 -16.34
N VAL A 4 -8.08 17.86 -17.60
CA VAL A 4 -6.82 17.23 -18.04
C VAL A 4 -5.61 17.94 -17.41
N GLU A 5 -5.60 19.26 -17.37
CA GLU A 5 -4.54 20.04 -16.72
C GLU A 5 -4.50 19.78 -15.21
N ARG A 6 -5.67 19.76 -14.55
CA ARG A 6 -5.80 19.44 -13.12
C ARG A 6 -5.21 18.07 -12.79
N ARG A 7 -5.64 17.03 -13.53
CA ARG A 7 -5.18 15.65 -13.31
C ARG A 7 -3.70 15.48 -13.60
N THR A 8 -3.19 16.18 -14.61
CA THR A 8 -1.75 16.18 -14.92
C THR A 8 -0.95 16.80 -13.79
N ALA A 9 -1.42 17.93 -13.24
CA ALA A 9 -0.80 18.59 -12.09
C ALA A 9 -0.83 17.68 -10.85
N LEU A 10 -1.97 17.09 -10.51
CA LEU A 10 -2.10 16.16 -9.38
C LEU A 10 -1.17 14.96 -9.51
N ALA A 11 -1.08 14.38 -10.70
CA ALA A 11 -0.23 13.23 -10.93
C ALA A 11 1.27 13.59 -10.93
N ASN A 12 1.65 14.83 -11.25
CA ASN A 12 3.01 15.34 -11.05
C ASN A 12 3.30 15.55 -9.55
N SER A 13 2.35 16.12 -8.80
CA SER A 13 2.46 16.25 -7.34
C SER A 13 2.61 14.88 -6.65
N ALA A 14 1.82 13.89 -7.06
CA ALA A 14 1.93 12.52 -6.58
C ALA A 14 3.32 11.94 -6.84
N LYS A 15 3.85 12.09 -8.07
CA LYS A 15 5.19 11.62 -8.42
C LYS A 15 6.27 12.26 -7.55
N ASN A 16 6.29 13.60 -7.48
CA ASN A 16 7.32 14.34 -6.75
C ASN A 16 7.29 14.06 -5.24
N SER A 17 6.10 13.97 -4.64
CA SER A 17 5.95 13.61 -3.23
C SER A 17 6.33 12.16 -2.96
N PHE A 18 5.98 11.23 -3.86
CA PHE A 18 6.38 9.83 -3.73
C PHE A 18 7.90 9.63 -3.80
N GLU A 19 8.58 10.34 -4.71
CA GLU A 19 10.05 10.28 -4.79
C GLU A 19 10.71 10.70 -3.46
N ARG A 20 10.12 11.66 -2.73
CA ARG A 20 10.57 12.03 -1.38
C ARG A 20 10.27 10.95 -0.36
N ILE A 21 9.04 10.42 -0.32
CA ILE A 21 8.65 9.32 0.58
C ILE A 21 9.56 8.11 0.38
N SER A 22 9.72 7.68 -0.87
CA SER A 22 10.56 6.53 -1.23
C SER A 22 12.01 6.72 -0.80
N LYS A 23 12.56 7.92 -1.01
CA LYS A 23 13.92 8.27 -0.61
C LYS A 23 14.08 8.22 0.90
N GLU A 24 13.21 8.91 1.65
CA GLU A 24 13.25 8.99 3.11
C GLU A 24 13.12 7.60 3.75
N VAL A 25 12.13 6.81 3.30
CA VAL A 25 11.93 5.44 3.79
C VAL A 25 13.18 4.59 3.58
N LEU A 26 13.78 4.66 2.38
CA LEU A 26 14.97 3.87 2.08
C LEU A 26 16.19 4.33 2.88
N GLU A 27 16.42 5.64 3.00
CA GLU A 27 17.57 6.19 3.73
C GLU A 27 17.49 5.82 5.21
N THR A 28 16.34 6.01 5.86
CA THR A 28 16.15 5.67 7.28
C THR A 28 16.28 4.15 7.54
N LEU A 29 15.82 3.30 6.61
CA LEU A 29 16.03 1.86 6.71
C LEU A 29 17.50 1.46 6.57
N LEU A 30 18.24 2.10 5.67
CA LEU A 30 19.67 1.83 5.47
C LEU A 30 20.53 2.31 6.65
N ASP A 31 20.17 3.44 7.26
CA ASP A 31 20.84 3.96 8.46
C ASP A 31 20.72 2.98 9.64
N SER A 32 19.61 2.25 9.72
CA SER A 32 19.35 1.26 10.77
C SER A 32 19.91 -0.13 10.46
N ALA A 33 20.20 -0.46 9.20
CA ALA A 33 20.57 -1.80 8.75
C ALA A 33 21.80 -1.80 7.83
N THR A 34 22.99 -1.67 8.42
CA THR A 34 24.28 -1.59 7.69
C THR A 34 24.61 -2.82 6.83
N ALA A 35 24.03 -3.98 7.14
CA ALA A 35 24.19 -5.21 6.34
C ALA A 35 23.21 -5.31 5.16
N ALA A 36 22.29 -4.35 5.00
CA ALA A 36 21.31 -4.37 3.92
C ALA A 36 21.96 -4.09 2.56
N THR A 37 21.50 -4.82 1.54
CA THR A 37 21.85 -4.55 0.14
C THR A 37 20.66 -3.90 -0.55
N VAL A 38 20.89 -2.85 -1.32
CA VAL A 38 19.82 -2.17 -2.06
C VAL A 38 20.05 -2.26 -3.57
N VAL A 39 18.99 -2.57 -4.31
CA VAL A 39 18.88 -2.41 -5.75
C VAL A 39 17.87 -1.30 -6.01
N ARG A 40 18.34 -0.17 -6.53
CA ARG A 40 17.47 0.95 -6.91
C ARG A 40 17.02 0.77 -8.36
N GLY A 41 15.76 1.05 -8.64
CA GLY A 41 15.25 1.12 -10.00
C GLY A 41 15.12 2.58 -10.48
N GLU A 42 14.25 2.79 -11.47
CA GLU A 42 13.93 4.10 -12.00
C GLU A 42 12.67 4.71 -11.36
N HIS A 43 12.72 6.00 -11.04
CA HIS A 43 11.58 6.78 -10.55
C HIS A 43 11.05 6.36 -9.17
N GLY A 44 11.97 6.03 -8.25
CA GLY A 44 11.65 5.85 -6.83
C GLY A 44 11.22 4.43 -6.44
N ASP A 45 11.39 3.45 -7.31
CA ASP A 45 11.33 2.03 -6.93
C ASP A 45 12.68 1.55 -6.39
N TRP A 46 12.60 0.59 -5.47
CA TRP A 46 13.77 -0.08 -4.94
C TRP A 46 13.42 -1.43 -4.32
N VAL A 47 14.45 -2.25 -4.20
CA VAL A 47 14.42 -3.51 -3.46
C VAL A 47 15.55 -3.48 -2.45
N LEU A 48 15.21 -3.63 -1.18
CA LEU A 48 16.12 -3.79 -0.06
C LEU A 48 16.13 -5.25 0.39
N LEU A 49 17.32 -5.82 0.48
CA LEU A 49 17.59 -7.18 0.93
C LEU A 49 18.31 -7.12 2.27
N LEU A 50 17.78 -7.81 3.28
CA LEU A 50 18.41 -7.96 4.58
C LEU A 50 18.32 -9.42 5.02
N GLY A 51 19.46 -10.13 4.98
CA GLY A 51 19.48 -11.56 5.22
C GLY A 51 18.57 -12.31 4.25
N ARG A 52 17.52 -12.96 4.77
CA ARG A 52 16.51 -13.68 3.97
C ARG A 52 15.23 -12.88 3.74
N ALA A 53 15.18 -11.62 4.18
CA ALA A 53 14.07 -10.73 3.94
C ALA A 53 14.30 -9.88 2.69
N LYS A 54 13.21 -9.62 1.97
CA LYS A 54 13.16 -8.70 0.85
C LYS A 54 12.02 -7.72 1.07
N LEU A 55 12.34 -6.43 1.16
CA LEU A 55 11.39 -5.34 1.15
C LEU A 55 11.49 -4.63 -0.20
N ALA A 56 10.36 -4.46 -0.88
CA ALA A 56 10.28 -3.78 -2.15
C ALA A 56 9.26 -2.65 -2.07
N LEU A 57 9.62 -1.49 -2.61
CA LEU A 57 8.70 -0.40 -2.85
C LEU A 57 8.63 -0.17 -4.35
N ASN A 58 7.44 -0.30 -4.93
CA ASN A 58 7.25 -0.12 -6.36
C ASN A 58 6.96 1.34 -6.69
N ARG A 59 7.40 1.79 -7.87
CA ARG A 59 7.10 3.11 -8.40
C ARG A 59 5.57 3.32 -8.52
N PRO A 60 5.10 4.56 -8.40
CA PRO A 60 3.68 4.84 -8.45
C PRO A 60 3.18 4.79 -9.90
N VAL A 61 2.09 4.08 -10.13
CA VAL A 61 1.41 3.98 -11.42
C VAL A 61 0.24 4.96 -11.44
N ARG A 62 0.18 5.78 -12.49
CA ARG A 62 -0.90 6.76 -12.68
C ARG A 62 -2.24 6.06 -12.92
N ASN A 63 -3.28 6.59 -12.31
CA ASN A 63 -4.65 6.33 -12.69
C ASN A 63 -5.06 7.29 -13.82
N SER A 64 -5.02 6.85 -15.09
CA SER A 64 -5.69 7.57 -16.17
C SER A 64 -7.16 7.15 -16.28
N LEU A 65 -8.07 7.98 -15.78
CA LEU A 65 -9.48 7.94 -16.16
C LEU A 65 -9.64 8.49 -17.59
N GLY A 66 -9.15 7.75 -18.59
CA GLY A 66 -9.16 8.15 -20.00
C GLY A 66 -8.36 7.20 -20.88
N ARG A 67 -8.96 6.79 -22.00
CA ARG A 67 -8.49 5.73 -22.93
C ARG A 67 -6.99 5.80 -23.26
N GLY A 68 -6.33 4.63 -23.24
CA GLY A 68 -5.13 4.36 -24.04
C GLY A 68 -3.83 4.06 -23.29
N ILE A 69 -3.80 4.15 -21.96
CA ILE A 69 -2.67 3.72 -21.13
C ILE A 69 -3.24 2.74 -20.09
N PRO A 70 -2.63 1.56 -19.83
CA PRO A 70 -3.11 0.67 -18.77
C PRO A 70 -3.00 1.42 -17.45
N SER A 71 -4.16 1.86 -16.99
CA SER A 71 -4.35 2.80 -15.90
C SER A 71 -5.22 2.17 -14.85
N VAL A 72 -4.93 2.53 -13.61
CA VAL A 72 -5.59 1.96 -12.45
C VAL A 72 -6.95 2.62 -12.22
N SER A 73 -7.86 2.50 -13.19
CA SER A 73 -9.24 2.95 -13.00
C SER A 73 -9.90 2.11 -11.91
N TRP A 74 -10.73 2.76 -11.09
CA TRP A 74 -11.63 2.12 -10.11
C TRP A 74 -12.53 1.03 -10.73
N GLY A 75 -12.51 0.86 -12.04
CA GLY A 75 -13.23 -0.14 -12.79
C GLY A 75 -14.53 0.45 -13.28
N THR A 76 -15.62 -0.29 -13.11
CA THR A 76 -16.97 0.11 -13.53
C THR A 76 -17.82 0.63 -12.36
N LYS A 77 -17.36 0.44 -11.12
CA LYS A 77 -18.10 0.81 -9.91
C LYS A 77 -17.80 2.24 -9.45
N PRO A 78 -18.78 2.96 -8.89
CA PRO A 78 -18.55 4.27 -8.29
C PRO A 78 -17.65 4.12 -7.06
N ALA A 79 -16.55 4.87 -7.04
CA ALA A 79 -15.62 4.89 -5.93
C ALA A 79 -15.95 6.00 -4.92
N PRO A 80 -15.67 5.80 -3.63
CA PRO A 80 -15.95 6.80 -2.60
C PRO A 80 -15.09 8.07 -2.70
N PHE A 81 -13.94 8.00 -3.36
CA PHE A 81 -12.98 9.10 -3.52
C PHE A 81 -12.12 8.93 -4.79
N GLU A 82 -11.43 9.99 -5.21
CA GLU A 82 -10.51 10.00 -6.35
C GLU A 82 -9.14 9.45 -5.90
N VAL A 83 -8.60 8.49 -6.66
CA VAL A 83 -7.20 8.05 -6.55
C VAL A 83 -6.51 8.38 -7.85
N VAL A 84 -5.46 9.19 -7.79
CA VAL A 84 -4.71 9.67 -8.95
C VAL A 84 -3.50 8.79 -9.23
N SER A 85 -2.91 8.18 -8.20
CA SER A 85 -1.72 7.35 -8.32
C SER A 85 -1.71 6.26 -7.26
N ALA A 86 -1.13 5.11 -7.57
CA ALA A 86 -1.02 4.00 -6.63
C ALA A 86 0.35 3.33 -6.71
N ALA A 87 0.90 2.98 -5.56
CA ALA A 87 2.11 2.18 -5.37
C ALA A 87 1.82 1.04 -4.38
N VAL A 88 2.79 0.15 -4.21
CA VAL A 88 2.71 -0.94 -3.23
C VAL A 88 4.06 -1.11 -2.57
N ILE A 89 4.03 -1.36 -1.26
CA ILE A 89 5.18 -1.79 -0.47
C ILE A 89 4.97 -3.26 -0.08
N THR A 90 5.97 -4.09 -0.32
CA THR A 90 5.88 -5.55 -0.18
C THR A 90 7.07 -6.08 0.59
N LEU A 91 6.81 -6.77 1.69
CA LEU A 91 7.80 -7.54 2.43
C LEU A 91 7.58 -9.03 2.19
N THR A 92 8.62 -9.74 1.78
CA THR A 92 8.64 -11.21 1.67
C THR A 92 9.72 -11.81 2.53
N CYS A 93 9.41 -12.93 3.18
CA CYS A 93 10.32 -13.71 4.01
C CYS A 93 10.75 -14.99 3.28
N GLY A 94 12.06 -15.20 3.11
CA GLY A 94 12.62 -16.43 2.53
C GLY A 94 12.59 -17.65 3.46
N SER A 95 12.11 -17.52 4.69
CA SER A 95 11.97 -18.61 5.66
C SER A 95 10.65 -18.47 6.42
N PRO A 96 9.51 -18.78 5.76
CA PRO A 96 8.18 -18.50 6.27
C PRO A 96 7.87 -19.33 7.52
N VAL A 97 7.39 -18.68 8.59
CA VAL A 97 6.89 -19.35 9.80
C VAL A 97 5.45 -19.75 9.55
N ARG A 98 5.13 -21.04 9.78
CA ARG A 98 3.77 -21.60 9.56
C ARG A 98 3.20 -21.30 8.16
N GLY A 99 4.08 -21.17 7.17
CA GLY A 99 3.70 -20.89 5.78
C GLY A 99 3.43 -19.41 5.47
N TYR A 100 3.57 -18.49 6.45
CA TYR A 100 3.41 -17.06 6.24
C TYR A 100 4.59 -16.46 5.46
N ARG A 101 4.33 -16.02 4.23
CA ARG A 101 5.34 -15.59 3.24
C ARG A 101 5.65 -14.11 3.33
N GLY A 102 4.78 -13.30 3.91
CA GLY A 102 5.00 -11.86 4.00
C GLY A 102 3.71 -11.05 4.02
N ARG A 103 3.86 -9.76 3.73
CA ARG A 103 2.76 -8.79 3.72
C ARG A 103 2.99 -7.71 2.68
N SER A 104 1.92 -7.10 2.20
CA SER A 104 2.01 -5.92 1.35
C SER A 104 0.93 -4.91 1.66
N HIS A 105 1.26 -3.63 1.58
CA HIS A 105 0.29 -2.55 1.75
C HIS A 105 0.26 -1.69 0.48
N SER A 106 -0.93 -1.22 0.15
CA SER A 106 -1.17 -0.24 -0.89
C SER A 106 -0.81 1.16 -0.40
N LEU A 107 -0.17 1.94 -1.26
CA LEU A 107 0.00 3.38 -1.07
C LEU A 107 -0.80 4.09 -2.15
N TRP A 108 -1.81 4.86 -1.81
CA TRP A 108 -2.67 5.55 -2.77
C TRP A 108 -2.60 7.05 -2.59
N TYR A 109 -2.40 7.78 -3.68
CA TYR A 109 -2.48 9.23 -3.71
C TYR A 109 -3.88 9.66 -4.14
N GLY A 110 -4.64 10.28 -3.24
CA GLY A 110 -6.05 10.58 -3.47
C GLY A 110 -6.65 11.52 -2.44
N ASP A 111 -7.91 11.89 -2.62
CA ASP A 111 -8.68 12.72 -1.68
C ASP A 111 -9.48 11.87 -0.68
N VAL A 112 -8.74 10.96 -0.03
CA VAL A 112 -9.29 9.81 0.73
C VAL A 112 -10.07 10.23 1.97
N GLN A 113 -9.53 11.14 2.78
CA GLN A 113 -10.14 11.54 4.04
C GLN A 113 -10.98 12.82 3.91
N ASN A 114 -10.55 13.76 3.08
CA ASN A 114 -11.24 15.04 2.88
C ASN A 114 -11.34 15.32 1.38
N GLU A 115 -12.53 15.71 0.92
CA GLU A 115 -12.76 16.05 -0.49
C GLU A 115 -11.81 17.17 -0.94
N SER A 116 -11.23 17.01 -2.13
CA SER A 116 -10.25 17.95 -2.70
C SER A 116 -8.92 18.11 -1.94
N GLN A 117 -8.69 17.37 -0.85
CA GLN A 117 -7.40 17.35 -0.15
C GLN A 117 -6.62 16.08 -0.51
N PHE A 118 -5.67 16.23 -1.45
CA PHE A 118 -4.89 15.11 -1.96
C PHE A 118 -3.66 14.84 -1.11
N GLY A 119 -3.50 13.59 -0.69
CA GLY A 119 -2.34 13.10 0.06
C GLY A 119 -2.04 11.64 -0.28
N TRP A 120 -0.88 11.15 0.17
CA TRP A 120 -0.56 9.73 0.13
C TRP A 120 -1.18 9.04 1.34
N TYR A 121 -1.81 7.89 1.13
CA TYR A 121 -2.39 7.09 2.19
C TYR A 121 -1.94 5.65 2.08
N GLU A 122 -1.55 5.05 3.19
CA GLU A 122 -1.33 3.62 3.29
C GLU A 122 -2.64 2.90 3.65
N THR A 123 -2.90 1.77 3.01
CA THR A 123 -3.98 0.85 3.38
C THR A 123 -3.64 -0.59 2.98
N ALA A 124 -4.41 -1.57 3.44
CA ALA A 124 -4.21 -2.97 3.08
C ALA A 124 -5.51 -3.75 3.19
N PHE A 125 -5.54 -4.90 2.52
CA PHE A 125 -6.72 -5.72 2.33
C PHE A 125 -6.50 -7.14 2.83
N MET A 126 -7.60 -7.83 3.08
CA MET A 126 -7.64 -9.23 3.47
C MET A 126 -8.83 -9.92 2.83
N ASP A 127 -8.77 -11.24 2.78
CA ASP A 127 -9.95 -12.05 2.47
C ASP A 127 -10.86 -12.15 3.70
N SER A 128 -12.16 -12.05 3.48
CA SER A 128 -13.16 -12.18 4.54
C SER A 128 -13.38 -13.66 4.87
N VAL A 129 -12.97 -14.05 6.08
CA VAL A 129 -13.11 -15.40 6.64
C VAL A 129 -14.55 -15.90 6.71
N TRP A 130 -15.54 -15.00 6.64
CA TRP A 130 -16.97 -15.33 6.72
C TRP A 130 -17.59 -15.65 5.35
N THR A 131 -16.94 -15.23 4.27
CA THR A 131 -17.51 -15.30 2.91
C THR A 131 -16.65 -16.10 1.94
N VAL A 132 -15.40 -16.35 2.29
CA VAL A 132 -14.44 -17.12 1.48
C VAL A 132 -14.25 -18.49 2.13
N ALA A 133 -14.27 -19.54 1.32
CA ALA A 133 -14.00 -20.90 1.80
C ALA A 133 -12.56 -20.98 2.39
N PRO A 134 -12.33 -21.71 3.49
CA PRO A 134 -11.03 -21.75 4.17
C PRO A 134 -9.83 -22.03 3.26
N GLU A 135 -9.99 -22.90 2.27
CA GLU A 135 -8.98 -23.28 1.29
C GLU A 135 -8.62 -22.17 0.28
N ALA A 136 -9.49 -21.17 0.11
CA ALA A 136 -9.30 -20.06 -0.81
C ALA A 136 -8.75 -18.79 -0.14
N ILE A 137 -8.59 -18.79 1.18
CA ILE A 137 -8.05 -17.66 1.95
C ILE A 137 -6.54 -17.53 1.67
N GLN A 138 -6.10 -16.36 1.19
CA GLN A 138 -4.68 -16.06 0.96
C GLN A 138 -3.98 -15.64 2.27
N SER A 139 -4.09 -16.46 3.32
CA SER A 139 -3.55 -16.16 4.65
C SER A 139 -2.01 -16.05 4.67
N TYR A 140 -1.34 -16.68 3.71
CA TYR A 140 0.12 -16.66 3.58
C TYR A 140 0.69 -15.30 3.19
N GLU A 141 -0.13 -14.35 2.71
CA GLU A 141 0.30 -13.00 2.35
C GLU A 141 -0.63 -11.91 2.91
N SER A 142 -1.50 -12.24 3.86
CA SER A 142 -2.41 -11.29 4.48
C SER A 142 -1.72 -10.48 5.60
N PRO A 143 -1.82 -9.14 5.62
CA PRO A 143 -2.57 -8.31 4.68
C PRO A 143 -1.83 -8.07 3.37
N TYR A 144 -2.59 -7.84 2.31
CA TYR A 144 -2.11 -7.63 0.95
C TYR A 144 -2.54 -6.28 0.36
N GLY A 145 -1.70 -5.72 -0.52
CA GLY A 145 -2.01 -4.52 -1.27
C GLY A 145 -2.94 -4.80 -2.45
N LEU A 146 -3.89 -3.91 -2.70
CA LEU A 146 -4.67 -3.86 -3.92
C LEU A 146 -4.48 -2.54 -4.67
N SER A 147 -4.47 -2.64 -5.99
CA SER A 147 -4.65 -1.51 -6.90
C SER A 147 -6.10 -0.99 -6.81
N PRO A 148 -6.35 0.33 -6.95
CA PRO A 148 -7.70 0.91 -6.96
C PRO A 148 -8.52 0.41 -8.16
N THR A 149 -9.17 -0.74 -7.99
CA THR A 149 -9.94 -1.50 -8.99
C THR A 149 -11.31 -1.87 -8.42
N ASP A 150 -12.19 -2.50 -9.21
CA ASP A 150 -13.53 -2.91 -8.74
C ASP A 150 -13.48 -3.77 -7.46
N LYS A 151 -12.45 -4.63 -7.31
CA LYS A 151 -12.23 -5.44 -6.09
C LYS A 151 -11.99 -4.56 -4.87
N ALA A 152 -11.20 -3.50 -5.02
CA ALA A 152 -10.93 -2.56 -3.95
C ALA A 152 -12.17 -1.72 -3.62
N VAL A 153 -12.94 -1.26 -4.62
CA VAL A 153 -14.23 -0.58 -4.38
C VAL A 153 -15.18 -1.46 -3.58
N LEU A 154 -15.30 -2.74 -3.93
CA LEU A 154 -16.15 -3.69 -3.21
C LEU A 154 -15.74 -3.82 -1.74
N ALA A 155 -14.44 -3.86 -1.44
CA ALA A 155 -13.92 -3.92 -0.07
C ALA A 155 -14.24 -2.66 0.75
N LEU A 156 -14.40 -1.50 0.10
CA LEU A 156 -14.73 -0.22 0.74
C LEU A 156 -16.23 0.00 0.93
N THR A 157 -17.07 -0.58 0.06
CA THR A 157 -18.49 -0.24 -0.04
C THR A 157 -19.42 -1.35 0.45
N THR A 158 -18.96 -2.60 0.47
CA THR A 158 -19.80 -3.76 0.72
C THR A 158 -19.08 -4.79 1.57
N ASN A 159 -19.84 -5.58 2.33
CA ASN A 159 -19.28 -6.72 3.04
C ASN A 159 -19.14 -7.90 2.06
N THR A 160 -17.96 -8.06 1.45
CA THR A 160 -17.69 -9.06 0.41
C THR A 160 -16.54 -9.98 0.79
N ALA A 161 -16.14 -10.84 -0.16
CA ALA A 161 -14.97 -11.70 -0.08
C ALA A 161 -13.66 -10.97 0.28
N THR A 162 -13.60 -9.64 0.09
CA THR A 162 -12.44 -8.82 0.44
C THR A 162 -12.86 -7.69 1.36
N GLN A 163 -12.03 -7.42 2.37
CA GLN A 163 -12.23 -6.38 3.37
C GLN A 163 -10.92 -5.61 3.57
N LEU A 164 -11.01 -4.43 4.21
CA LEU A 164 -9.83 -3.75 4.71
C LEU A 164 -9.23 -4.51 5.89
N ALA A 165 -7.93 -4.73 5.83
CA ALA A 165 -7.11 -5.26 6.92
C ALA A 165 -6.40 -4.16 7.69
N TRP A 166 -6.21 -3.00 7.05
CA TRP A 166 -5.54 -1.82 7.58
C TRP A 166 -6.31 -0.54 7.19
N PRO A 167 -6.49 0.43 8.11
CA PRO A 167 -7.14 1.71 7.80
C PRO A 167 -6.36 2.49 6.75
N PHE A 168 -7.00 3.52 6.19
CA PHE A 168 -6.30 4.57 5.46
C PHE A 168 -5.57 5.48 6.45
N MET A 169 -4.25 5.40 6.45
CA MET A 169 -3.38 6.27 7.23
C MET A 169 -2.66 7.24 6.31
N GLU A 170 -2.79 8.54 6.56
CA GLU A 170 -2.06 9.55 5.80
C GLU A 170 -0.55 9.36 6.01
N LEU A 171 0.20 9.42 4.92
CA LEU A 171 1.65 9.51 4.93
C LEU A 171 2.03 10.98 4.88
N ASP A 172 2.33 11.55 6.05
CA ASP A 172 2.87 12.90 6.11
C ASP A 172 4.29 12.91 5.55
N VAL A 173 4.49 13.59 4.43
CA VAL A 173 5.79 13.71 3.77
C VAL A 173 6.82 14.42 4.67
N LEU A 174 6.36 15.16 5.69
CA LEU A 174 7.21 15.83 6.66
C LEU A 174 7.55 14.95 7.88
N ASP A 175 6.78 13.89 8.13
CA ASP A 175 7.00 12.95 9.23
C ASP A 175 6.56 11.53 8.83
N LEU A 176 7.53 10.74 8.39
CA LEU A 176 7.32 9.34 8.00
C LEU A 176 7.73 8.35 9.11
N SER A 177 8.04 8.83 10.32
CA SER A 177 8.61 8.01 11.39
C SER A 177 7.74 6.79 11.73
N GLU A 178 6.44 6.98 11.99
CA GLU A 178 5.53 5.86 12.33
C GLU A 178 5.47 4.81 11.21
N PHE A 179 5.45 5.25 9.94
CA PHE A 179 5.43 4.36 8.80
C PHE A 179 6.74 3.57 8.69
N VAL A 180 7.89 4.26 8.76
CA VAL A 180 9.21 3.65 8.63
C VAL A 180 9.49 2.70 9.78
N ASP A 181 9.23 3.10 11.03
CA ASP A 181 9.48 2.27 12.22
C ASP A 181 8.73 0.94 12.14
N ARG A 182 7.49 0.97 11.67
CA ARG A 182 6.67 -0.23 11.52
C ARG A 182 7.22 -1.16 10.43
N TRP A 183 7.59 -0.62 9.27
CA TRP A 183 8.19 -1.42 8.20
C TRP A 183 9.59 -1.92 8.55
N ALA A 184 10.37 -1.15 9.31
CA ALA A 184 11.67 -1.55 9.84
C ALA A 184 11.53 -2.72 10.82
N ALA A 185 10.56 -2.65 11.74
CA ALA A 185 10.28 -3.72 12.69
C ALA A 185 9.89 -5.03 11.96
N TRP A 186 9.01 -4.96 10.96
CA TRP A 186 8.66 -6.14 10.16
C TRP A 186 9.81 -6.68 9.33
N LEU A 187 10.61 -5.80 8.72
CA LEU A 187 11.81 -6.18 7.98
C LEU A 187 12.83 -6.90 8.88
N ALA A 188 13.09 -6.37 10.08
CA ALA A 188 13.98 -6.99 11.07
C ALA A 188 13.48 -8.39 11.45
N ALA A 189 12.21 -8.51 11.85
CA ALA A 189 11.61 -9.80 12.17
C ALA A 189 11.69 -10.80 10.99
N ALA A 190 11.47 -10.34 9.75
CA ALA A 190 11.58 -11.19 8.57
C ALA A 190 13.02 -11.64 8.31
N SER A 191 14.01 -10.77 8.55
CA SER A 191 15.42 -11.09 8.32
C SER A 191 15.93 -12.20 9.24
N GLU A 192 15.35 -12.29 10.44
CA GLU A 192 15.62 -13.33 11.43
C GLU A 192 14.75 -14.59 11.25
N GLY A 193 13.83 -14.60 10.28
CA GLY A 193 12.87 -15.69 10.11
C GLY A 193 11.80 -15.74 11.21
N ASN A 194 11.56 -14.63 11.90
CA ASN A 194 10.61 -14.49 13.00
C ASN A 194 9.33 -13.75 12.59
N LEU A 195 9.18 -13.31 11.34
CA LEU A 195 7.97 -12.66 10.86
C LEU A 195 6.75 -13.56 11.04
N GLN A 196 5.80 -13.10 11.84
CA GLN A 196 4.53 -13.80 12.09
C GLN A 196 3.40 -13.18 11.27
N ALA A 197 2.43 -14.02 10.91
CA ALA A 197 1.14 -13.53 10.45
C ALA A 197 0.46 -12.74 11.58
N PRO A 198 -0.36 -11.72 11.25
CA PRO A 198 -1.17 -11.04 12.25
C PRO A 198 -2.03 -12.03 13.04
N SER A 199 -2.05 -11.89 14.36
CA SER A 199 -2.87 -12.73 15.25
C SER A 199 -4.36 -12.37 15.18
N GLU A 200 -4.66 -11.13 14.80
CA GLU A 200 -6.01 -10.60 14.64
C GLU A 200 -6.09 -9.84 13.32
N GLN A 201 -7.24 -9.96 12.66
CA GLN A 201 -7.56 -9.21 11.46
C GLN A 201 -8.98 -8.65 11.53
N PRO A 202 -9.20 -7.36 11.19
CA PRO A 202 -8.20 -6.38 10.75
C PRO A 202 -7.21 -6.00 11.87
N GLU A 203 -5.96 -5.68 11.52
CA GLU A 203 -4.89 -5.36 12.48
C GLU A 203 -5.14 -4.04 13.23
N ARG A 204 -5.88 -3.14 12.59
CA ARG A 204 -6.35 -1.87 13.15
C ARG A 204 -7.79 -1.64 12.69
N PRO A 205 -8.66 -0.99 13.49
CA PRO A 205 -10.03 -0.70 13.06
C PRO A 205 -10.05 0.15 11.79
N PRO A 206 -10.58 -0.35 10.65
CA PRO A 206 -10.54 0.39 9.39
C PRO A 206 -11.67 1.43 9.30
N ARG A 207 -12.75 1.26 10.05
CA ARG A 207 -13.95 2.12 9.93
C ARG A 207 -13.63 3.57 10.28
N GLY A 208 -14.14 4.49 9.45
CA GLY A 208 -13.99 5.92 9.66
C GLY A 208 -12.65 6.50 9.21
N SER A 209 -11.77 5.71 8.59
CA SER A 209 -10.47 6.21 8.12
C SER A 209 -10.52 6.85 6.72
N TRP A 210 -11.67 6.87 6.05
CA TRP A 210 -11.90 7.54 4.76
C TRP A 210 -13.28 8.20 4.74
N ARG A 211 -13.47 9.19 3.86
CA ARG A 211 -14.78 9.84 3.69
C ARG A 211 -15.78 8.88 3.05
N MET A 212 -16.98 8.83 3.61
CA MET A 212 -18.08 8.11 2.96
C MET A 212 -18.61 8.92 1.78
N LEU A 213 -19.24 8.24 0.82
CA LEU A 213 -20.02 8.93 -0.22
C LEU A 213 -21.12 9.75 0.47
N PRO A 214 -21.35 11.01 0.05
CA PRO A 214 -22.51 11.78 0.49
C PRO A 214 -23.83 11.12 0.08
#